data_AF-A0A964IV92-F1
#
_entry.id   AF-A0A964IV92-F1
#
_cell.length_a   1.000
_cell.length_b   1.000
_cell.length_c   1.000
_cell.angle_alpha   90.00
_cell.angle_beta   90.00
_cell.angle_gamma   90.00
#
_symmetry.space_group_name_H-M   'P 1'
#
loop_
_entity.id
_entity.type
_entity.pdbx_description
1 polymer ?
#
loop_
_entity_poly.entity_id
_entity_poly.type
_entity_poly.pdbx_seq_one_letter_code
_entity_poly.pdbx_strand_id
1 'polypeptide(L)'
;MERWLKLLATLPAAGLGTAARAETVALSTADCKKLEQHVPADDVTYKPGVDVRGKPVVPADLGGGSTIKIPDEIHIQIGIDLADRLARREARRTPSPPGVPGAPLRPRARSGHSKARPP
;
A
#
# COMPACT_ATOMS: atom_id res chain seq x y z
N MET A 1 29.64 28.96 -50.14
CA MET A 1 28.47 28.47 -49.38
C MET A 1 28.19 27.02 -49.79
N GLU A 2 29.11 26.07 -49.86
CA GLU A 2 29.98 25.48 -48.84
C GLU A 2 29.28 25.13 -47.51
N ARG A 3 29.25 23.82 -47.23
CA ARG A 3 29.21 23.18 -45.89
C ARG A 3 27.87 22.90 -45.22
N TRP A 4 26.95 22.23 -45.89
CA TRP A 4 26.03 21.29 -45.20
C TRP A 4 25.98 20.00 -46.01
N LEU A 5 27.11 19.33 -46.14
CA LEU A 5 27.47 18.25 -45.22
C LEU A 5 26.54 17.06 -45.44
N LYS A 6 26.86 16.33 -46.52
CA LYS A 6 26.65 14.89 -46.65
C LYS A 6 27.08 14.24 -45.33
N LEU A 7 26.14 13.99 -44.43
CA LEU A 7 26.31 13.14 -43.25
C LEU A 7 24.91 12.78 -42.69
N LEU A 8 23.95 12.43 -43.55
CA LEU A 8 22.91 11.50 -43.09
C LEU A 8 23.50 10.09 -43.23
N ALA A 9 24.37 9.81 -42.26
CA ALA A 9 24.97 8.51 -42.06
C ALA A 9 23.88 7.44 -42.09
N THR A 10 24.08 6.50 -42.99
CA THR A 10 23.55 5.14 -43.00
C THR A 10 23.33 4.62 -41.59
N LEU A 11 22.09 4.65 -41.12
CA LEU A 11 21.65 3.94 -39.92
C LEU A 11 21.42 2.48 -40.30
N PRO A 12 22.18 1.51 -39.76
CA PRO A 12 21.84 0.11 -39.93
C PRO A 12 20.54 -0.17 -39.16
N ALA A 13 19.47 -0.51 -39.88
CA ALA A 13 18.24 -1.04 -39.30
C ALA A 13 18.49 -2.47 -38.80
N ALA A 14 19.03 -2.61 -37.59
CA ALA A 14 19.16 -3.89 -36.90
C ALA A 14 18.38 -3.85 -35.57
N GLY A 15 17.06 -3.69 -35.68
CA GLY A 15 16.11 -3.89 -34.58
C GLY A 15 15.54 -5.31 -34.61
N LEU A 16 16.37 -6.33 -34.39
CA LEU A 16 15.87 -7.68 -34.12
C LEU A 16 15.38 -7.71 -32.67
N GLY A 17 14.05 -7.73 -32.49
CA GLY A 17 13.42 -7.83 -31.18
C GLY A 17 13.88 -9.07 -30.44
N THR A 18 14.48 -8.89 -29.27
CA THR A 18 14.80 -9.98 -28.36
C THR A 18 13.50 -10.51 -27.76
N ALA A 19 13.13 -11.75 -28.06
CA ALA A 19 12.01 -12.42 -27.38
C ALA A 19 12.30 -12.47 -25.87
N ALA A 20 11.47 -11.82 -25.06
CA ALA A 20 11.59 -11.86 -23.61
C ALA A 20 11.39 -13.30 -23.13
N ARG A 21 12.44 -13.91 -22.59
CA ARG A 21 12.34 -15.21 -21.91
C ARG A 21 12.00 -14.97 -20.45
N ALA A 22 11.00 -15.70 -19.95
CA ALA A 22 10.72 -15.73 -18.53
C ALA A 22 11.85 -16.51 -17.84
N GLU A 23 12.69 -15.80 -17.10
CA GLU A 23 13.77 -16.39 -16.31
C GLU A 23 13.41 -16.26 -14.82
N THR A 24 13.35 -17.39 -14.13
CA THR A 24 13.11 -17.43 -12.68
C THR A 24 14.43 -17.22 -11.95
N VAL A 25 14.59 -16.05 -11.34
CA VAL A 25 15.72 -15.75 -10.45
C VAL A 25 15.34 -16.11 -9.02
N ALA A 26 16.05 -17.06 -8.42
CA ALA A 26 15.91 -17.42 -7.02
C ALA A 26 17.08 -16.83 -6.22
N LEU A 27 16.76 -16.13 -5.12
CA LEU A 27 17.76 -15.55 -4.23
C LEU A 27 17.98 -16.44 -3.01
N SER A 28 19.23 -16.58 -2.59
CA SER A 28 19.54 -17.29 -1.34
C SER A 28 19.25 -16.41 -0.13
N THR A 29 19.05 -17.04 1.04
CA THR A 29 18.90 -16.31 2.32
C THR A 29 20.12 -15.41 2.61
N ALA A 30 21.31 -15.81 2.17
CA ALA A 30 22.52 -15.00 2.33
C ALA A 30 22.48 -13.75 1.46
N ASP A 31 21.89 -13.83 0.27
CA ASP A 31 21.71 -12.67 -0.61
C ASP A 31 20.61 -11.75 -0.08
N CYS A 32 19.53 -12.30 0.48
CA CYS A 32 18.51 -11.52 1.18
C CYS A 32 19.07 -10.68 2.33
N LYS A 33 20.13 -11.15 3.01
CA LYS A 33 20.80 -10.40 4.10
C LYS A 33 21.67 -9.26 3.60
N LYS A 34 22.09 -9.28 2.32
CA LYS A 34 22.86 -8.21 1.69
C LYS A 34 21.97 -7.10 1.13
N LEU A 35 20.66 -7.34 0.97
CA LEU A 35 19.74 -6.26 0.64
C LEU A 35 19.75 -5.24 1.78
N GLU A 36 20.13 -4.01 1.45
CA GLU A 36 20.25 -2.96 2.45
C GLU A 36 18.91 -2.70 3.15
N GLN A 37 18.98 -2.47 4.45
CA GLN A 37 17.82 -2.02 5.21
C GLN A 37 17.36 -0.68 4.64
N HIS A 38 16.05 -0.55 4.46
CA HIS A 38 15.47 0.75 4.14
C HIS A 38 15.85 1.76 5.23
N VAL A 39 16.70 2.73 4.86
CA VAL A 39 16.98 3.91 5.68
C VAL A 39 16.00 4.98 5.21
N PRO A 40 14.94 5.28 5.99
CA PRO A 40 14.02 6.35 5.64
C PRO A 40 14.79 7.67 5.51
N ALA A 41 14.59 8.38 4.40
CA ALA A 41 15.06 9.76 4.27
C ALA A 41 14.28 10.67 5.22
N ASP A 42 14.84 11.80 5.64
CA ASP A 42 14.22 12.69 6.65
C ASP A 42 12.81 13.19 6.25
N ASP A 43 12.50 13.17 4.96
CA ASP A 43 11.24 13.60 4.37
C ASP A 43 10.10 12.58 4.47
N VAL A 44 10.37 11.33 4.83
CA VAL A 44 9.32 10.29 4.99
C VAL A 44 8.72 10.28 6.40
N THR A 45 9.24 11.10 7.32
CA THR A 45 8.64 11.28 8.64
C THR A 45 7.27 11.92 8.46
N TYR A 46 6.22 11.20 8.85
CA TYR A 46 4.84 11.69 8.80
C TYR A 46 4.71 13.01 9.56
N LYS A 47 4.23 14.05 8.87
CA LYS A 47 3.95 15.36 9.45
C LYS A 47 2.43 15.58 9.45
N PRO A 48 1.77 15.57 10.62
CA PRO A 48 0.33 15.81 10.68
C PRO A 48 0.01 17.21 10.15
N GLY A 49 -1.06 17.33 9.38
CA GLY A 49 -1.55 18.62 8.88
C GLY A 49 -0.80 19.18 7.67
N VAL A 50 0.14 18.46 7.06
CA VAL A 50 0.74 18.84 5.77
C VAL A 50 0.82 17.64 4.79
N ASP A 51 0.68 17.91 3.49
CA ASP A 51 0.87 16.92 2.44
C ASP A 51 2.35 16.74 2.06
N VAL A 52 2.62 15.80 1.13
CA VAL A 52 3.96 15.49 0.61
C VAL A 52 4.63 16.66 -0.13
N ARG A 53 3.87 17.69 -0.51
CA ARG A 53 4.36 18.92 -1.15
C ARG A 53 4.48 20.08 -0.15
N GLY A 54 4.32 19.80 1.15
CA GLY A 54 4.38 20.77 2.23
C GLY A 54 3.15 21.69 2.31
N LYS A 55 2.06 21.39 1.62
CA LYS A 55 0.84 22.20 1.67
C LYS A 55 0.02 21.81 2.90
N PRO A 56 -0.61 22.77 3.60
CA PRO A 56 -1.47 22.46 4.73
C PRO A 56 -2.64 21.57 4.28
N VAL A 57 -2.88 20.50 5.03
CA VAL A 57 -4.06 19.64 4.88
C VAL A 57 -4.89 19.74 6.14
N VAL A 58 -6.20 19.86 5.96
CA VAL A 58 -7.11 19.95 7.08
C VAL A 58 -7.37 18.54 7.63
N PRO A 59 -7.40 18.33 8.96
CA PRO A 59 -7.69 17.01 9.53
C PRO A 59 -9.02 16.46 9.01
N ALA A 60 -9.11 15.14 8.85
CA ALA A 60 -10.34 14.49 8.38
C ALA A 60 -11.53 14.71 9.34
N ASP A 61 -11.25 14.99 10.62
CA ASP A 61 -12.23 15.34 11.65
C ASP A 61 -12.58 16.84 11.60
N LEU A 62 -12.91 17.33 10.41
CA LEU A 62 -13.43 18.69 10.24
C LEU A 62 -14.90 18.73 10.67
N GLY A 63 -15.19 18.57 11.96
CA GLY A 63 -16.54 18.73 12.52
C GLY A 63 -17.63 18.11 11.64
N GLY A 64 -17.32 16.95 11.04
CA GLY A 64 -17.98 16.37 9.86
C GLY A 64 -19.33 15.75 10.17
N GLY A 65 -20.05 16.34 11.12
CA GLY A 65 -21.46 16.09 11.30
C GLY A 65 -22.21 16.81 10.20
N SER A 66 -22.44 16.14 9.07
CA SER A 66 -23.56 16.52 8.23
C SER A 66 -24.81 16.62 9.11
N THR A 67 -25.59 17.71 9.04
CA THR A 67 -26.89 17.84 9.73
C THR A 67 -27.95 16.96 9.06
N ILE A 68 -27.60 15.69 8.85
CA ILE A 68 -28.49 14.68 8.31
C ILE A 68 -29.16 14.05 9.52
N LYS A 69 -30.48 14.16 9.58
CA LYS A 69 -31.28 13.38 10.54
C LYS A 69 -31.19 11.92 10.11
N ILE A 70 -30.33 11.16 10.79
CA ILE A 70 -30.22 9.72 10.57
C ILE A 70 -31.50 9.07 11.08
N PRO A 71 -32.19 8.24 10.27
CA PRO A 71 -33.39 7.54 10.70
C PRO A 71 -33.05 6.47 11.75
N ASP A 72 -34.03 6.10 12.58
CA ASP A 72 -33.85 5.06 13.59
C ASP A 72 -33.53 3.68 12.99
N GLU A 73 -33.91 3.46 11.72
CA GLU A 73 -33.68 2.21 11.01
C GLU A 73 -33.20 2.46 9.56
N ILE A 74 -32.13 1.76 9.15
CA ILE A 74 -31.58 1.79 7.79
C ILE A 74 -31.56 0.36 7.27
N HIS A 75 -32.40 0.05 6.29
CA HIS A 75 -32.39 -1.24 5.61
C HIS A 75 -31.42 -1.22 4.43
N ILE A 76 -30.28 -1.90 4.60
CA ILE A 76 -29.29 -2.07 3.53
C ILE A 76 -29.46 -3.47 2.94
N GLN A 77 -30.06 -3.54 1.75
CA GLN A 77 -30.25 -4.80 1.03
C GLN A 77 -28.91 -5.24 0.40
N ILE A 78 -28.16 -6.09 1.09
CA ILE A 78 -26.93 -6.68 0.54
C ILE A 78 -27.33 -7.86 -0.35
N GLY A 79 -27.65 -7.56 -1.61
CA GLY A 79 -28.13 -8.55 -2.59
C GLY A 79 -27.07 -9.13 -3.51
N ILE A 80 -25.81 -8.71 -3.37
CA ILE A 80 -24.72 -9.16 -4.25
C ILE A 80 -23.57 -9.75 -3.45
N ASP A 81 -23.08 -10.89 -3.92
CA ASP A 81 -21.83 -11.43 -3.44
C ASP A 81 -20.66 -10.62 -4.04
N LEU A 82 -19.89 -9.93 -3.18
CA LEU A 82 -18.80 -9.06 -3.63
C LEU A 82 -17.62 -9.83 -4.22
N ALA A 83 -17.33 -11.06 -3.76
CA ALA A 83 -16.23 -11.82 -4.36
C ALA A 83 -16.64 -12.44 -5.70
N ASP A 84 -17.93 -12.63 -5.96
CA ASP A 84 -18.44 -12.94 -7.29
C ASP A 84 -18.34 -11.70 -8.19
N ARG A 85 -18.80 -10.55 -7.68
CA ARG A 85 -18.80 -9.29 -8.43
C ARG A 85 -17.39 -8.79 -8.77
N LEU A 86 -16.43 -9.02 -7.88
CA LEU A 86 -15.04 -8.59 -8.03
C LEU A 86 -14.13 -9.69 -8.58
N ALA A 87 -14.69 -10.80 -9.08
CA ALA A 87 -13.95 -11.95 -9.58
C ALA A 87 -12.90 -12.49 -8.57
N ARG A 88 -13.17 -12.36 -7.27
CA ARG A 88 -12.35 -12.86 -6.15
C ARG A 88 -12.91 -14.14 -5.53
N ARG A 89 -13.56 -14.99 -6.33
CA ARG A 89 -14.06 -16.31 -5.88
C ARG A 89 -12.96 -17.19 -5.28
N GLU A 90 -11.72 -17.04 -5.73
CA GLU A 90 -10.57 -17.82 -5.26
C GLU A 90 -10.24 -17.53 -3.79
N ALA A 91 -10.37 -16.27 -3.34
CA ALA A 91 -10.12 -15.88 -1.95
C ALA A 91 -11.09 -16.53 -0.95
N ARG A 92 -12.28 -16.96 -1.42
CA ARG A 92 -13.23 -17.75 -0.64
C ARG A 92 -12.87 -19.23 -0.57
N ARG A 93 -12.22 -19.76 -1.61
CA ARG A 93 -11.86 -21.18 -1.70
C ARG A 93 -10.61 -21.50 -0.89
N THR A 94 -9.81 -20.48 -0.55
CA THR A 94 -8.74 -20.65 0.42
C THR A 94 -9.37 -20.88 1.79
N PRO A 95 -9.26 -22.07 2.40
CA PRO A 95 -9.62 -22.21 3.80
C PRO A 95 -8.83 -21.16 4.57
N SER A 96 -9.51 -20.43 5.45
CA SER A 96 -8.82 -19.56 6.41
C SER A 96 -7.73 -20.42 7.06
N PRO A 97 -6.46 -19.95 7.13
CA PRO A 97 -5.45 -20.70 7.84
C PRO A 97 -6.05 -21.07 9.20
N PRO A 98 -5.96 -22.35 9.63
CA PRO A 98 -6.52 -22.73 10.91
C PRO A 98 -5.99 -21.72 11.93
N GLY A 99 -6.92 -21.01 12.58
CA GLY A 99 -6.56 -20.07 13.63
C GLY A 99 -5.61 -20.83 14.55
N VAL A 100 -4.36 -20.39 14.62
CA VAL A 100 -3.26 -21.13 15.23
C VAL A 100 -3.72 -21.65 16.59
N PRO A 101 -3.95 -22.97 16.76
CA PRO A 101 -4.39 -23.51 18.04
C PRO A 101 -3.28 -23.23 19.05
N GLY A 102 -3.59 -22.39 20.05
CA GLY A 102 -2.66 -22.13 21.14
C GLY A 102 -1.73 -20.94 20.99
N ALA A 103 -1.99 -19.96 20.11
CA ALA A 103 -1.43 -18.63 20.35
C ALA A 103 -2.11 -18.06 21.62
N PRO A 104 -1.40 -17.93 22.76
CA PRO A 104 -2.01 -17.34 23.94
C PRO A 104 -2.51 -15.96 23.54
N LEU A 105 -3.78 -15.68 23.82
CA LEU A 105 -4.28 -14.31 23.79
C LEU A 105 -3.34 -13.52 24.70
N ARG A 106 -2.47 -12.71 24.08
CA ARG A 106 -1.62 -11.80 24.85
C ARG A 106 -2.57 -11.05 25.76
N PRO A 107 -2.42 -11.12 27.10
CA PRO A 107 -3.29 -10.38 27.98
C PRO A 107 -3.18 -8.94 27.51
N ARG A 108 -4.33 -8.36 27.11
CA ARG A 108 -4.41 -6.92 26.88
C ARG A 108 -3.86 -6.30 28.15
N ALA A 109 -2.66 -5.74 28.07
CA ALA A 109 -2.13 -4.92 29.14
C ALA A 109 -3.17 -3.83 29.33
N ARG A 110 -3.96 -3.96 30.39
CA ARG A 110 -4.90 -2.94 30.81
C ARG A 110 -3.99 -1.81 31.25
N SER A 111 -3.71 -0.88 30.34
CA SER A 111 -2.99 0.35 30.63
C SER A 111 -3.89 1.18 31.54
N GLY A 112 -3.88 0.81 32.82
CA GLY A 112 -4.46 1.59 33.90
C GLY A 112 -3.75 2.92 33.90
N HIS A 113 -4.34 3.91 33.25
CA HIS A 113 -4.04 5.30 33.47
C HIS A 113 -4.56 5.64 34.87
N SER A 114 -3.83 5.23 35.91
CA SER A 114 -3.93 5.85 37.22
C SER A 114 -3.39 7.26 37.07
N LYS A 115 -4.27 8.23 36.86
CA LYS A 115 -3.96 9.63 37.12
C LYS A 115 -3.65 9.74 38.62
N ALA A 116 -2.36 9.84 38.95
CA ALA A 116 -1.95 10.32 40.26
C ALA A 116 -2.55 11.73 40.45
N ARG A 117 -3.29 11.90 41.54
CA ARG A 117 -3.81 13.18 42.00
C ARG A 117 -2.63 13.94 42.66
N PRO A 118 -2.23 15.12 42.17
CA PRO A 118 -1.23 15.95 42.84
C PRO A 118 -1.82 16.55 44.15
N PRO A 119 -0.95 16.98 45.10
CA PRO A 119 -1.27 17.16 46.51
C PRO A 119 -2.39 18.15 46.80
#